data_AF-J7MEI6-F1
#
_entry.id   AF-J7MEI6-F1
#
_cell.length_a   1.000
_cell.length_b   1.000
_cell.length_c   1.000
_cell.angle_alpha   90.00
_cell.angle_beta   90.00
_cell.angle_gamma   90.00
#
_symmetry.space_group_name_H-M   'P 1'
#
loop_
_entity.id
_entity.type
_entity.pdbx_description
1 polymer ?
#
loop_
_entity_poly.entity_id
_entity_poly.type
_entity_poly.pdbx_seq_one_letter_code
_entity_poly.pdbx_strand_id
1 'polypeptide(L)'
;MSISILFSHHSKHLYNGRVNDFALSSNFFFQARFAKILRWIPDTPHAHCMNKLTHFEDLVNYCLNHKDTLGKRDIIASLSYMRTLKNFNLASKNFLKYNQFVLDNLSKFDSSIHLLIHRYAILGYNTSLISIYDKVLANALGSLDNKALCLIAWSYAKNNVFIDDLFETIGTTMNTLNGFVATLVLNRDCKLNLTDLSLLLWSFAKINRRVPHEILKIKNEFLGTIKSILTSLSNGLRTDEKSQGYFDSEGWLHKF
;
A
#
# COMPACT_ATOMS: atom_id res chain seq x y z
N MET A 1 -16.13 -10.29 39.58
CA MET A 1 -16.27 -10.68 38.17
C MET A 1 -15.22 -9.90 37.39
N SER A 2 -14.06 -10.51 37.18
CA SER A 2 -12.90 -9.89 36.53
C SER A 2 -12.39 -10.87 35.50
N ILE A 3 -12.45 -10.51 34.22
CA ILE A 3 -11.94 -11.34 33.13
C ILE A 3 -10.62 -10.72 32.67
N SER A 4 -9.55 -11.38 33.10
CA SER A 4 -8.19 -11.20 32.61
C SER A 4 -8.08 -11.90 31.25
N ILE A 5 -7.73 -11.16 30.19
CA ILE A 5 -7.42 -11.77 28.89
C ILE A 5 -5.92 -12.04 28.84
N LEU A 6 -5.57 -13.31 28.98
CA LEU A 6 -4.25 -13.88 28.74
C LEU A 6 -3.93 -13.84 27.24
N PHE A 7 -2.82 -13.18 26.88
CA PHE A 7 -2.16 -13.37 25.59
C PHE A 7 -1.45 -14.74 25.60
N SER A 8 -1.91 -15.66 24.74
CA SER A 8 -1.23 -16.93 24.49
C SER A 8 -0.10 -16.73 23.48
N HIS A 9 1.13 -16.85 23.97
CA HIS A 9 2.32 -17.24 23.21
C HIS A 9 2.32 -18.77 23.05
N HIS A 10 2.44 -19.28 21.82
CA HIS A 10 3.07 -20.56 21.41
C HIS A 10 2.66 -20.87 19.96
N SER A 11 3.41 -21.56 19.10
CA SER A 11 4.79 -22.07 19.11
C SER A 11 5.08 -22.57 17.68
N LYS A 12 6.36 -22.56 17.31
CA LYS A 12 6.94 -23.39 16.24
C LYS A 12 6.69 -24.89 16.53
N HIS A 13 6.78 -25.71 15.47
CA HIS A 13 6.65 -27.17 15.38
C HIS A 13 5.27 -27.73 15.03
N LEU A 14 5.06 -27.99 13.74
CA LEU A 14 4.50 -29.26 13.24
C LEU A 14 5.15 -29.56 11.88
N TYR A 15 6.32 -30.23 11.92
CA TYR A 15 6.89 -30.99 10.82
C TYR A 15 6.74 -32.46 11.23
N ASN A 16 5.85 -33.20 10.56
CA ASN A 16 5.92 -34.64 10.30
C ASN A 16 4.55 -35.17 9.87
N GLY A 17 4.41 -35.39 8.57
CA GLY A 17 3.33 -36.15 7.96
C GLY A 17 3.79 -36.60 6.58
N ARG A 18 4.25 -37.85 6.49
CA ARG A 18 4.68 -38.49 5.23
C ARG A 18 3.52 -38.49 4.25
N VAL A 19 3.71 -37.88 3.07
CA VAL A 19 2.96 -38.22 1.87
C VAL A 19 3.97 -38.48 0.75
N ASN A 20 3.83 -39.68 0.22
CA ASN A 20 4.62 -40.44 -0.72
C ASN A 20 5.34 -39.69 -1.86
N ASP A 21 6.49 -40.27 -2.19
CA ASP A 21 7.36 -39.98 -3.33
C ASP A 21 6.60 -39.90 -4.66
N PHE A 22 6.50 -38.70 -5.20
CA PHE A 22 6.60 -38.46 -6.63
C PHE A 22 7.74 -37.48 -6.85
N ALA A 23 8.84 -38.00 -7.41
CA ALA A 23 10.00 -37.24 -7.82
C ALA A 23 9.59 -36.16 -8.84
N LEU A 24 9.48 -34.93 -8.37
CA LEU A 24 9.47 -33.74 -9.21
C LEU A 24 10.66 -32.90 -8.79
N SER A 25 11.69 -32.98 -9.64
CA SER A 25 12.76 -32.02 -9.88
C SER A 25 12.85 -30.88 -8.87
N SER A 26 13.95 -30.92 -8.13
CA SER A 26 14.58 -29.79 -7.46
C SER A 26 14.74 -28.62 -8.44
N ASN A 27 13.74 -27.74 -8.51
CA ASN A 27 13.85 -26.47 -9.21
C ASN A 27 12.82 -25.49 -8.64
N PHE A 28 13.37 -24.40 -8.11
CA PHE A 28 12.65 -23.18 -7.75
C PHE A 28 11.59 -23.33 -6.65
N PHE A 29 12.02 -23.13 -5.39
CA PHE A 29 11.22 -22.34 -4.46
C PHE A 29 11.03 -20.94 -5.08
N PHE A 30 10.05 -20.79 -5.95
CA PHE A 30 9.46 -19.48 -6.24
C PHE A 30 8.80 -19.04 -4.94
N GLN A 31 9.56 -18.33 -4.09
CA GLN A 31 8.99 -17.52 -3.03
C GLN A 31 7.93 -16.65 -3.71
N ALA A 32 6.65 -16.94 -3.47
CA ALA A 32 5.54 -16.14 -3.97
C ALA A 32 5.85 -14.68 -3.59
N ARG A 33 6.13 -13.88 -4.63
CA ARG A 33 6.68 -12.54 -4.51
C ARG A 33 5.60 -11.61 -3.96
N PHE A 34 5.46 -11.53 -2.64
CA PHE A 34 4.62 -10.52 -2.02
C PHE A 34 5.08 -9.12 -2.46
N ALA A 35 4.10 -8.27 -2.72
CA ALA A 35 4.14 -7.02 -3.48
C ALA A 35 5.52 -6.34 -3.56
N LYS A 36 5.94 -6.06 -4.81
CA LYS A 36 7.12 -5.27 -5.23
C LYS A 36 7.31 -3.95 -4.46
N ILE A 37 6.27 -3.48 -3.78
CA ILE A 37 6.22 -2.28 -2.94
C ILE A 37 7.07 -2.43 -1.66
N LEU A 38 7.31 -3.65 -1.13
CA LEU A 38 8.02 -3.83 0.14
C LEU A 38 9.54 -3.94 0.03
N ARG A 39 10.09 -4.30 -1.14
CA ARG A 39 11.55 -4.40 -1.34
C ARG A 39 12.01 -3.26 -2.23
N TRP A 40 12.54 -2.21 -1.60
CA TRP A 40 13.23 -1.15 -2.34
C TRP A 40 14.57 -1.68 -2.87
N ILE A 41 14.79 -1.56 -4.18
CA ILE A 41 16.07 -1.87 -4.80
C ILE A 41 16.85 -0.56 -4.90
N PRO A 42 18.06 -0.46 -4.34
CA PRO A 42 18.86 0.75 -4.45
C PRO A 42 19.14 1.06 -5.92
N ASP A 43 18.83 2.29 -6.33
CA ASP A 43 18.77 2.75 -7.71
C ASP A 43 19.35 4.17 -7.90
N THR A 44 19.78 4.79 -6.80
CA THR A 44 20.46 6.09 -6.77
C THR A 44 21.76 5.98 -5.97
N PRO A 45 22.73 6.90 -6.19
CA PRO A 45 23.95 6.92 -5.38
C PRO A 45 23.67 6.99 -3.88
N HIS A 46 22.73 7.84 -3.45
CA HIS A 46 22.36 7.92 -2.03
C HIS A 46 21.70 6.63 -1.54
N ALA A 47 20.80 6.00 -2.31
CA ALA A 47 20.17 4.75 -1.91
C ALA A 47 21.21 3.61 -1.75
N HIS A 48 22.21 3.54 -2.62
CA HIS A 48 23.31 2.57 -2.48
C HIS A 48 24.12 2.79 -1.21
N CYS A 49 24.40 4.04 -0.82
CA CYS A 49 25.07 4.35 0.43
C CYS A 49 24.19 3.99 1.64
N MET A 50 22.92 4.38 1.62
CA MET A 50 21.98 4.12 2.72
C MET A 50 21.76 2.62 2.97
N ASN A 51 21.74 1.81 1.92
CA ASN A 51 21.58 0.35 2.03
C ASN A 51 22.75 -0.36 2.74
N LYS A 52 23.91 0.28 2.84
CA LYS A 52 25.08 -0.26 3.57
C LYS A 52 25.03 0.05 5.07
N LEU A 53 24.19 1.00 5.49
CA LEU A 53 24.07 1.39 6.88
C LEU A 53 23.29 0.33 7.66
N THR A 54 23.67 0.11 8.92
CA THR A 54 23.08 -0.95 9.75
C THR A 54 22.34 -0.43 10.98
N HIS A 55 22.60 0.82 11.38
CA HIS A 55 21.95 1.48 12.52
C HIS A 55 21.06 2.64 12.06
N PHE A 56 19.93 2.78 12.75
CA PHE A 56 18.92 3.80 12.45
C PHE A 56 19.48 5.23 12.51
N GLU A 57 20.23 5.57 13.56
CA GLU A 57 20.81 6.91 13.70
C GLU A 57 21.82 7.24 12.59
N ASP A 58 22.61 6.26 12.13
CA ASP A 58 23.56 6.48 11.04
C ASP A 58 22.82 6.85 9.74
N LEU A 59 21.71 6.17 9.46
CA LEU A 59 20.86 6.49 8.31
C LEU A 59 20.27 7.90 8.42
N VAL A 60 19.70 8.24 9.57
CA VAL A 60 19.08 9.55 9.79
C VAL A 60 20.13 10.66 9.69
N ASN A 61 21.30 10.49 10.31
CA ASN A 61 22.41 11.44 10.23
C ASN A 61 22.93 11.58 8.80
N TYR A 62 23.06 10.47 8.08
CA TYR A 62 23.40 10.50 6.66
C TYR A 62 22.41 11.35 5.86
N CYS A 63 21.11 11.16 6.07
CA CYS A 63 20.09 11.93 5.38
C CYS A 63 20.14 13.43 5.75
N LEU A 64 20.38 13.77 7.01
CA LEU A 64 20.50 15.16 7.46
C LEU A 64 21.74 15.85 6.88
N ASN A 65 22.87 15.15 6.82
CA ASN A 65 24.13 15.68 6.27
C ASN A 65 24.05 15.93 4.76
N HIS A 66 23.15 15.25 4.05
CA HIS A 66 22.99 15.35 2.60
C HIS A 66 21.63 15.93 2.19
N LYS A 67 20.93 16.62 3.10
CA LYS A 67 19.56 17.13 2.87
C LYS A 67 19.41 17.94 1.58
N ASP A 68 20.45 18.66 1.19
CA ASP A 68 20.46 19.55 0.03
C ASP A 68 20.57 18.79 -1.30
N THR A 69 21.04 17.54 -1.27
CA THR A 69 21.21 16.68 -2.46
C THR A 69 20.19 15.54 -2.55
N LEU A 70 19.41 15.29 -1.48
CA LEU A 70 18.39 14.24 -1.48
C LEU A 70 17.23 14.54 -2.43
N GLY A 71 17.06 13.67 -3.42
CA GLY A 71 15.90 13.64 -4.30
C GLY A 71 14.71 12.89 -3.71
N LYS A 72 13.57 12.95 -4.40
CA LYS A 72 12.32 12.27 -3.97
C LYS A 72 12.50 10.75 -3.78
N ARG A 73 13.27 10.10 -4.67
CA ARG A 73 13.56 8.66 -4.60
C ARG A 73 14.40 8.33 -3.37
N ASP A 74 15.37 9.18 -3.04
CA ASP A 74 16.25 8.97 -1.88
C ASP A 74 15.48 9.09 -0.57
N ILE A 75 14.54 10.02 -0.48
CA ILE A 75 13.66 10.14 0.69
C ILE A 75 12.73 8.92 0.82
N ILE A 76 12.20 8.39 -0.30
CA ILE A 76 11.40 7.16 -0.25
C ILE A 76 12.27 5.96 0.16
N ALA A 77 13.50 5.90 -0.34
CA ALA A 77 14.46 4.85 -0.03
C ALA A 77 14.85 4.88 1.46
N SER A 78 15.19 6.05 2.00
CA SER A 78 15.56 6.19 3.43
C SER A 78 14.44 5.68 4.33
N LEU A 79 13.20 6.12 4.13
CA LEU A 79 12.03 5.69 4.89
C LEU A 79 11.77 4.19 4.72
N SER A 80 12.10 3.61 3.55
CA SER A 80 11.98 2.16 3.31
C SER A 80 13.00 1.36 4.11
N TYR A 81 14.22 1.88 4.31
CA TYR A 81 15.29 1.19 5.04
C TYR A 81 15.14 1.28 6.56
N MET A 82 14.60 2.37 7.10
CA MET A 82 14.58 2.62 8.55
C MET A 82 14.12 1.42 9.40
N ARG A 83 13.07 0.72 8.96
CA ARG A 83 12.49 -0.40 9.72
C ARG A 83 13.36 -1.65 9.76
N THR A 84 14.35 -1.76 8.87
CA THR A 84 15.27 -2.90 8.81
C THR A 84 16.56 -2.66 9.63
N LEU A 85 16.73 -1.47 10.18
CA LEU A 85 17.96 -1.07 10.88
C LEU A 85 17.87 -1.38 12.38
N LYS A 86 19.05 -1.58 12.99
CA LYS A 86 19.20 -1.72 14.44
C LYS A 86 18.86 -0.41 15.15
N ASN A 87 18.33 -0.52 16.37
CA ASN A 87 17.98 0.62 17.23
C ASN A 87 16.96 1.59 16.59
N PHE A 88 16.00 1.06 15.83
CA PHE A 88 14.92 1.84 15.22
C PHE A 88 14.16 2.66 16.28
N ASN A 89 14.15 3.99 16.12
CA ASN A 89 13.57 4.90 17.11
C ASN A 89 12.97 6.17 16.47
N LEU A 90 11.65 6.18 16.28
CA LEU A 90 10.92 7.32 15.72
C LEU A 90 10.78 8.51 16.70
N ALA A 91 11.20 8.35 17.96
CA ALA A 91 11.23 9.44 18.94
C ALA A 91 12.59 10.16 18.99
N SER A 92 13.56 9.75 18.17
CA SER A 92 14.90 10.36 18.20
C SER A 92 14.87 11.80 17.69
N LYS A 93 15.64 12.69 18.33
CA LYS A 93 15.70 14.11 17.97
C LYS A 93 16.12 14.31 16.51
N ASN A 94 17.03 13.48 16.01
CA ASN A 94 17.49 13.54 14.63
C ASN A 94 16.39 13.09 13.67
N PHE A 95 15.64 12.05 14.00
CA PHE A 95 14.52 11.63 13.17
C PHE A 95 13.44 12.72 13.09
N LEU A 96 13.12 13.38 14.20
CA LEU A 96 12.16 14.50 14.19
C LEU A 96 12.63 15.64 13.26
N LYS A 97 13.92 16.00 13.30
CA LYS A 97 14.51 16.98 12.38
C LYS A 97 14.42 16.53 10.92
N TYR A 98 14.75 15.26 10.66
CA TYR A 98 14.68 14.70 9.32
C TYR A 98 13.24 14.68 8.80
N ASN A 99 12.29 14.30 9.64
CA ASN A 99 10.88 14.28 9.33
C ASN A 99 10.36 15.68 8.99
N GLN A 100 10.75 16.70 9.77
CA GLN A 100 10.40 18.09 9.47
C GLN A 100 10.92 18.50 8.09
N PHE A 101 12.18 18.19 7.77
CA PHE A 101 12.75 18.42 6.44
C PHE A 101 11.90 17.78 5.33
N VAL A 102 11.44 16.54 5.50
CA VAL A 102 10.57 15.87 4.52
C VAL A 102 9.23 16.61 4.38
N LEU A 103 8.61 17.00 5.49
CA LEU A 103 7.33 17.72 5.52
C LEU A 103 7.42 19.15 4.96
N ASP A 104 8.59 19.77 4.98
CA ASP A 104 8.84 21.08 4.36
C ASP A 104 9.08 20.96 2.85
N ASN A 105 9.34 19.74 2.36
CA ASN A 105 9.65 19.44 0.96
C ASN A 105 8.56 18.59 0.27
N LEU A 106 7.31 18.63 0.77
CA LEU A 106 6.20 17.85 0.21
C LEU A 106 5.92 18.14 -1.27
N SER A 107 6.22 19.35 -1.74
CA SER A 107 6.09 19.74 -3.16
C SER A 107 6.93 18.87 -4.10
N LYS A 108 8.01 18.23 -3.62
CA LYS A 108 8.81 17.28 -4.41
C LYS A 108 8.04 16.01 -4.79
N PHE A 109 6.92 15.73 -4.10
CA PHE A 109 6.20 14.48 -4.21
C PHE A 109 4.94 14.54 -5.05
N ASP A 110 4.34 15.71 -5.30
CA ASP A 110 3.14 15.95 -6.14
C ASP A 110 2.36 14.66 -6.56
N SER A 111 2.57 14.13 -7.77
CA SER A 111 1.89 12.93 -8.30
C SER A 111 2.24 11.59 -7.60
N SER A 112 3.32 11.57 -6.83
CA SER A 112 3.86 10.42 -6.08
C SER A 112 3.66 10.53 -4.56
N ILE A 113 2.83 11.46 -4.07
CA ILE A 113 2.58 11.65 -2.63
C ILE A 113 2.08 10.38 -1.94
N HIS A 114 1.32 9.54 -2.65
CA HIS A 114 0.84 8.24 -2.19
C HIS A 114 1.98 7.28 -1.79
N LEU A 115 3.15 7.36 -2.43
CA LEU A 115 4.32 6.57 -2.05
C LEU A 115 4.90 7.03 -0.72
N LEU A 116 4.97 8.34 -0.50
CA LEU A 116 5.46 8.91 0.76
C LEU A 116 4.53 8.53 1.92
N ILE A 117 3.23 8.71 1.73
CA ILE A 117 2.17 8.30 2.67
C ILE A 117 2.30 6.81 3.00
N HIS A 118 2.45 5.97 1.97
CA HIS A 118 2.66 4.54 2.16
C HIS A 118 3.90 4.25 3.02
N ARG A 119 5.03 4.95 2.80
CA ARG A 119 6.22 4.73 3.65
C ARG A 119 6.01 5.13 5.10
N TYR A 120 5.38 6.26 5.37
CA TYR A 120 5.03 6.63 6.75
C TYR A 120 4.05 5.63 7.38
N ALA A 121 3.10 5.10 6.60
CA ALA A 121 2.19 4.09 7.05
C ALA A 121 2.86 2.73 7.34
N ILE A 122 3.91 2.38 6.59
CA ILE A 122 4.74 1.22 6.91
C ILE A 122 5.55 1.46 8.18
N LEU A 123 6.12 2.64 8.37
CA LEU A 123 6.85 3.00 9.59
C LEU A 123 5.95 2.99 10.82
N GLY A 124 4.66 3.32 10.66
CA GLY A 124 3.72 3.50 11.76
C GLY A 124 3.80 4.89 12.38
N TYR A 125 4.18 5.89 11.58
CA TYR A 125 4.40 7.25 12.07
C TYR A 125 3.21 8.17 11.75
N ASN A 126 2.20 8.13 12.61
CA ASN A 126 0.91 8.78 12.40
C ASN A 126 1.00 10.31 12.31
N THR A 127 1.94 10.93 13.03
CA THR A 127 2.14 12.39 13.02
C THR A 127 2.37 12.92 11.61
N SER A 128 3.15 12.20 10.78
CA SER A 128 3.37 12.61 9.39
C SER A 128 2.20 12.31 8.48
N LEU A 129 1.43 11.24 8.75
CA LEU A 129 0.20 10.99 7.99
C LEU A 129 -0.77 12.16 8.17
N ILE A 130 -1.04 12.56 9.41
CA ILE A 130 -1.91 13.71 9.72
C ILE A 130 -1.37 14.99 9.07
N SER A 131 -0.07 15.28 9.23
CA SER A 131 0.55 16.47 8.64
C SER A 131 0.47 16.51 7.12
N ILE A 132 0.62 15.37 6.44
CA ILE A 132 0.49 15.28 4.98
C ILE A 132 -0.97 15.51 4.54
N TYR A 133 -1.94 15.00 5.30
CA TYR A 133 -3.34 15.25 5.03
C TYR A 133 -3.64 16.75 5.02
N ASP A 134 -3.31 17.42 6.13
CA ASP A 134 -3.61 18.84 6.35
C ASP A 134 -2.92 19.75 5.32
N LYS A 135 -1.65 19.46 5.00
CA LYS A 135 -0.84 20.31 4.11
C LYS A 135 -1.13 20.11 2.62
N VAL A 136 -1.54 18.91 2.20
CA VAL A 136 -1.58 18.54 0.78
C VAL A 136 -2.88 17.86 0.38
N LEU A 137 -3.28 16.78 1.06
CA LEU A 137 -4.34 15.91 0.54
C LEU A 137 -5.72 16.55 0.58
N ALA A 138 -6.04 17.34 1.62
CA ALA A 138 -7.37 17.94 1.78
C ALA A 138 -7.86 18.64 0.51
N ASN A 139 -6.94 19.24 -0.27
CA ASN A 139 -7.26 19.98 -1.50
C ASN A 139 -6.88 19.22 -2.80
N ALA A 140 -6.22 18.07 -2.72
CA ALA A 140 -5.63 17.37 -3.87
C ALA A 140 -6.21 15.96 -4.12
N LEU A 141 -7.07 15.43 -3.26
CA LEU A 141 -7.64 14.08 -3.41
C LEU A 141 -8.33 13.86 -4.77
N GLY A 142 -9.04 14.88 -5.26
CA GLY A 142 -9.77 14.80 -6.53
C GLY A 142 -8.89 14.70 -7.78
N SER A 143 -7.59 15.03 -7.70
CA SER A 143 -6.67 14.98 -8.84
C SER A 143 -5.79 13.71 -8.89
N LEU A 144 -5.73 12.95 -7.78
CA LEU A 144 -4.92 11.73 -7.69
C LEU A 144 -5.56 10.58 -8.47
N ASP A 145 -4.73 9.71 -9.05
CA ASP A 145 -5.22 8.52 -9.75
C ASP A 145 -5.81 7.46 -8.79
N ASN A 146 -6.49 6.48 -9.37
CA ASN A 146 -7.19 5.44 -8.62
C ASN A 146 -6.25 4.59 -7.76
N LYS A 147 -5.04 4.28 -8.24
CA LYS A 147 -4.06 3.46 -7.51
C LYS A 147 -3.51 4.21 -6.30
N ALA A 148 -3.24 5.50 -6.46
CA ALA A 148 -2.84 6.40 -5.40
C ALA A 148 -3.92 6.48 -4.32
N LEU A 149 -5.20 6.64 -4.71
CA LEU A 149 -6.32 6.67 -3.77
C LEU A 149 -6.46 5.36 -2.98
N CYS A 150 -6.35 4.20 -3.63
CA CYS A 150 -6.35 2.88 -2.97
C CYS A 150 -5.23 2.77 -1.93
N LEU A 151 -4.02 3.18 -2.31
CA LEU A 151 -2.86 3.10 -1.42
C LEU A 151 -2.95 4.08 -0.26
N ILE A 152 -3.50 5.27 -0.48
CA ILE A 152 -3.76 6.27 0.57
C ILE A 152 -4.81 5.73 1.53
N ALA A 153 -5.97 5.26 1.05
CA ALA A 153 -7.02 4.69 1.90
C ALA A 153 -6.46 3.59 2.81
N TRP A 154 -5.70 2.67 2.23
CA TRP A 154 -5.05 1.59 2.99
C TRP A 154 -4.04 2.10 4.00
N SER A 155 -3.23 3.09 3.64
CA SER A 155 -2.18 3.64 4.50
C SER A 155 -2.75 4.27 5.78
N TYR A 156 -3.83 5.04 5.65
CA TYR A 156 -4.53 5.67 6.78
C TYR A 156 -5.28 4.62 7.61
N ALA A 157 -6.08 3.76 6.96
CA ALA A 157 -6.82 2.71 7.64
C ALA A 157 -5.88 1.76 8.39
N LYS A 158 -4.74 1.39 7.81
CA LYS A 158 -3.71 0.54 8.44
C LYS A 158 -3.25 1.09 9.78
N ASN A 159 -3.11 2.40 9.89
CA ASN A 159 -2.57 3.07 11.06
C ASN A 159 -3.64 3.57 12.03
N ASN A 160 -4.91 3.18 11.81
CA ASN A 160 -6.07 3.63 12.58
C ASN A 160 -6.20 5.16 12.58
N VAL A 161 -5.76 5.81 11.49
CA VAL A 161 -5.95 7.25 11.28
C VAL A 161 -7.22 7.40 10.46
N PHE A 162 -8.29 7.85 11.11
CA PHE A 162 -9.61 7.97 10.51
C PHE A 162 -9.95 9.45 10.37
N ILE A 163 -9.82 9.94 9.14
CA ILE A 163 -10.18 11.30 8.78
C ILE A 163 -11.45 11.19 7.94
N ASP A 164 -12.56 11.69 8.47
CA ASP A 164 -13.87 11.50 7.85
C ASP A 164 -13.89 12.08 6.45
N ASP A 165 -13.46 13.33 6.25
CA ASP A 165 -13.40 13.98 4.94
C ASP A 165 -12.53 13.22 3.92
N LEU A 166 -11.43 12.58 4.34
CA LEU A 166 -10.58 11.77 3.46
C LEU A 166 -11.34 10.58 2.89
N PHE A 167 -11.88 9.76 3.80
CA PHE A 167 -12.60 8.56 3.40
C PHE A 167 -13.94 8.91 2.79
N GLU A 168 -14.54 10.02 3.21
CA GLU A 168 -15.77 10.55 2.65
C GLU A 168 -15.45 10.91 1.22
N THR A 169 -14.50 11.79 0.92
CA THR A 169 -14.10 12.12 -0.47
C THR A 169 -13.77 10.89 -1.33
N ILE A 170 -13.07 9.90 -0.80
CA ILE A 170 -12.78 8.64 -1.52
C ILE A 170 -14.08 7.84 -1.79
N GLY A 171 -15.07 7.95 -0.90
CA GLY A 171 -16.39 7.35 -0.99
C GLY A 171 -17.46 8.16 -1.77
N THR A 172 -17.57 9.49 -1.54
CA THR A 172 -18.70 10.42 -1.77
C THR A 172 -18.72 11.19 -3.08
N THR A 173 -17.83 10.92 -4.03
CA THR A 173 -18.25 10.99 -5.44
C THR A 173 -19.29 9.90 -5.71
N MET A 174 -20.47 10.07 -5.11
CA MET A 174 -21.46 9.04 -4.81
C MET A 174 -22.88 9.58 -4.97
N ASN A 175 -23.04 10.79 -5.49
CA ASN A 175 -24.33 11.33 -5.86
C ASN A 175 -24.16 12.34 -6.99
N THR A 176 -24.27 11.86 -8.22
CA THR A 176 -25.06 12.57 -9.25
C THR A 176 -25.41 11.59 -10.37
N LEU A 177 -26.72 11.43 -10.59
CA LEU A 177 -27.39 10.73 -11.70
C LEU A 177 -27.50 9.20 -11.60
N ASN A 178 -28.71 8.75 -11.25
CA ASN A 178 -29.30 7.44 -11.59
C ASN A 178 -28.79 6.16 -10.89
N GLY A 179 -28.79 6.13 -9.55
CA GLY A 179 -28.97 4.85 -8.82
C GLY A 179 -27.87 3.80 -8.99
N PHE A 180 -26.68 4.19 -9.45
CA PHE A 180 -25.50 3.32 -9.55
C PHE A 180 -24.34 3.99 -8.81
N VAL A 181 -24.02 3.47 -7.63
CA VAL A 181 -23.12 4.09 -6.63
C VAL A 181 -21.67 4.10 -7.10
N ALA A 182 -21.26 4.96 -8.01
CA ALA A 182 -19.93 4.82 -8.60
C ALA A 182 -18.86 5.65 -7.87
N THR A 183 -18.17 4.96 -6.95
CA THR A 183 -16.96 5.37 -6.22
C THR A 183 -15.99 6.11 -7.14
N LEU A 184 -15.27 7.12 -6.65
CA LEU A 184 -14.25 7.88 -7.43
C LEU A 184 -13.30 6.95 -8.18
N VAL A 185 -13.02 5.80 -7.57
CA VAL A 185 -12.15 4.76 -8.08
C VAL A 185 -12.81 3.82 -9.11
N LEU A 186 -14.14 3.72 -9.11
CA LEU A 186 -14.93 2.89 -10.03
C LEU A 186 -15.60 3.67 -11.17
N ASN A 187 -15.67 5.00 -11.06
CA ASN A 187 -16.34 5.90 -12.02
C ASN A 187 -15.39 6.58 -13.00
N ARG A 188 -14.08 6.48 -12.76
CA ARG A 188 -13.06 6.95 -13.70
C ARG A 188 -12.74 5.86 -14.70
N ASP A 189 -12.42 6.24 -15.93
CA ASP A 189 -12.07 5.34 -17.04
C ASP A 189 -10.90 4.37 -16.75
N CYS A 190 -10.17 4.59 -15.65
CA CYS A 190 -9.08 3.74 -15.21
C CYS A 190 -9.60 2.54 -14.38
N LYS A 191 -9.64 1.37 -15.03
CA LYS A 191 -10.01 0.09 -14.40
C LYS A 191 -9.07 -0.26 -13.24
N LEU A 192 -9.65 -0.63 -12.10
CA LEU A 192 -8.94 -1.20 -10.95
C LEU A 192 -8.63 -2.67 -11.14
N ASN A 193 -7.47 -3.11 -10.66
CA ASN A 193 -7.16 -4.54 -10.57
C ASN A 193 -7.66 -5.14 -9.23
N LEU A 194 -7.53 -6.47 -9.09
CA LEU A 194 -7.94 -7.17 -7.88
C LEU A 194 -7.18 -6.70 -6.63
N THR A 195 -5.93 -6.27 -6.78
CA THR A 195 -5.11 -5.76 -5.66
C THR A 195 -5.69 -4.45 -5.14
N ASP A 196 -5.99 -3.52 -6.04
CA ASP A 196 -6.54 -2.21 -5.73
C ASP A 196 -7.91 -2.35 -5.05
N LEU A 197 -8.78 -3.21 -5.61
CA LEU A 197 -10.09 -3.54 -5.03
C LEU A 197 -9.96 -4.16 -3.64
N SER A 198 -8.99 -5.05 -3.44
CA SER A 198 -8.74 -5.67 -2.13
C SER A 198 -8.27 -4.65 -1.09
N LEU A 199 -7.38 -3.74 -1.48
CA LEU A 199 -6.89 -2.66 -0.61
C LEU A 199 -8.04 -1.77 -0.16
N LEU A 200 -8.90 -1.35 -1.08
CA LEU A 200 -10.08 -0.56 -0.75
C LEU A 200 -11.05 -1.33 0.14
N LEU A 201 -11.41 -2.56 -0.24
CA LEU A 201 -12.35 -3.38 0.52
C LEU A 201 -11.89 -3.55 1.97
N TRP A 202 -10.60 -3.86 2.17
CA TRP A 202 -10.02 -3.98 3.50
C TRP A 202 -10.03 -2.65 4.27
N SER A 203 -9.70 -1.54 3.58
CA SER A 203 -9.66 -0.21 4.21
C SER A 203 -11.04 0.19 4.72
N PHE A 204 -12.07 0.10 3.86
CA PHE A 204 -13.44 0.45 4.21
C PHE A 204 -14.07 -0.51 5.22
N ALA A 205 -13.72 -1.80 5.19
CA ALA A 205 -14.17 -2.75 6.20
C ALA A 205 -13.53 -2.48 7.59
N LYS A 206 -12.32 -1.93 7.61
CA LYS A 206 -11.61 -1.61 8.86
C LYS A 206 -12.13 -0.34 9.52
N ILE A 207 -12.59 0.63 8.75
CA ILE A 207 -13.15 1.86 9.27
C ILE A 207 -14.59 1.55 9.66
N ASN A 208 -14.94 1.77 10.92
CA ASN A 208 -16.29 1.54 11.43
C ASN A 208 -17.26 2.61 10.89
N ARG A 209 -17.53 2.58 9.58
CA ARG A 209 -18.45 3.49 8.91
C ARG A 209 -19.87 2.97 8.96
N ARG A 210 -20.79 3.90 9.15
CA ARG A 210 -22.22 3.67 9.44
C ARG A 210 -23.03 3.16 8.25
N VAL A 211 -22.47 3.04 7.04
CA VAL A 211 -23.24 2.62 5.86
C VAL A 211 -22.48 1.61 4.98
N PRO A 212 -23.01 0.39 4.79
CA PRO A 212 -22.28 -0.73 4.16
C PRO A 212 -22.33 -0.75 2.62
N HIS A 213 -22.97 0.21 1.95
CA HIS A 213 -23.22 0.14 0.50
C HIS A 213 -21.93 0.22 -0.32
N GLU A 214 -20.92 0.99 0.11
CA GLU A 214 -19.61 1.08 -0.54
C GLU A 214 -18.91 -0.28 -0.52
N ILE A 215 -18.89 -0.92 0.66
CA ILE A 215 -18.30 -2.25 0.88
C ILE A 215 -18.99 -3.29 -0.01
N LEU A 216 -20.33 -3.29 -0.05
CA LEU A 216 -21.09 -4.21 -0.91
C LEU A 216 -20.77 -4.02 -2.39
N LYS A 217 -20.61 -2.78 -2.84
CA LYS A 217 -20.28 -2.53 -4.25
C LYS A 217 -18.86 -2.92 -4.61
N ILE A 218 -17.87 -2.59 -3.77
CA ILE A 218 -16.49 -3.03 -3.97
C ILE A 218 -16.42 -4.56 -3.98
N LYS A 219 -17.13 -5.22 -3.05
CA LYS A 219 -17.24 -6.69 -3.01
C LYS A 219 -17.84 -7.25 -4.30
N ASN A 220 -18.92 -6.66 -4.80
CA ASN A 220 -19.58 -7.15 -6.02
C ASN A 220 -18.68 -6.99 -7.25
N GLU A 221 -17.93 -5.89 -7.36
CA GLU A 221 -16.96 -5.75 -8.44
C GLU A 221 -15.81 -6.74 -8.31
N PHE A 222 -15.24 -6.91 -7.11
CA PHE A 222 -14.20 -7.90 -6.87
C PHE A 222 -14.63 -9.32 -7.27
N LEU A 223 -15.83 -9.74 -6.87
CA LEU A 223 -16.40 -11.04 -7.25
C LEU A 223 -16.70 -11.13 -8.75
N GLY A 224 -17.14 -10.04 -9.36
CA GLY A 224 -17.36 -9.94 -10.81
C GLY A 224 -16.07 -10.15 -11.60
N THR A 225 -14.98 -9.47 -11.21
CA THR A 225 -13.65 -9.63 -11.82
C THR A 225 -13.12 -11.05 -11.65
N ILE A 226 -13.25 -11.66 -10.46
CA ILE A 226 -12.83 -13.06 -10.24
C ILE A 226 -13.61 -14.03 -11.14
N LYS A 227 -14.94 -13.89 -11.22
CA LYS A 227 -15.77 -14.75 -12.07
C LYS A 227 -15.37 -14.63 -13.53
N SER A 228 -15.18 -13.41 -14.02
CA SER A 228 -14.72 -13.12 -15.38
C SER A 228 -13.35 -13.75 -15.69
N ILE A 229 -12.39 -13.64 -14.77
CA ILE A 229 -11.07 -14.30 -14.89
C ILE A 229 -11.24 -15.82 -14.94
N LEU A 230 -12.05 -16.40 -14.04
CA LEU A 230 -12.29 -17.83 -13.98
C LEU A 230 -12.88 -18.36 -15.29
N THR A 231 -13.89 -17.67 -15.84
CA THR A 231 -14.51 -18.00 -17.13
C THR A 231 -13.52 -17.91 -18.30
N SER A 232 -12.66 -16.89 -18.29
CA SER A 232 -11.65 -16.73 -19.35
C SER A 232 -10.58 -17.82 -19.29
N LEU A 233 -10.19 -18.24 -18.08
CA LEU A 233 -9.26 -19.35 -17.86
C LEU A 233 -9.88 -20.71 -18.23
N SER A 234 -11.18 -20.92 -17.94
CA SER A 234 -11.87 -22.18 -18.26
C SER A 234 -12.16 -22.35 -19.74
N ASN A 235 -12.42 -21.26 -20.47
CA ASN A 235 -12.82 -21.30 -21.87
C ASN A 235 -11.65 -21.17 -22.86
N GLY A 236 -10.42 -20.95 -22.38
CA GLY A 236 -9.22 -20.79 -23.22
C GLY A 236 -9.24 -19.56 -24.15
N LEU A 237 -10.28 -18.73 -24.06
CA LEU A 237 -10.52 -17.53 -24.86
C LEU A 237 -10.72 -16.35 -23.90
N ARG A 238 -10.08 -15.21 -24.21
CA ARG A 238 -10.30 -13.93 -23.53
C ARG A 238 -11.71 -13.45 -23.90
N THR A 239 -12.69 -13.78 -23.06
CA THR A 239 -14.11 -13.68 -23.44
C THR A 239 -14.79 -12.36 -23.09
N ASP A 240 -14.20 -11.49 -22.27
CA ASP A 240 -14.83 -10.22 -21.89
C ASP A 240 -13.83 -9.08 -21.59
N GLU A 241 -14.32 -7.83 -21.60
CA GLU A 241 -13.52 -6.63 -21.37
C GLU A 241 -12.92 -6.53 -19.95
N LYS A 242 -13.48 -7.25 -18.96
CA LYS A 242 -13.02 -7.22 -17.56
C LYS A 242 -11.78 -8.12 -17.41
N SER A 243 -11.80 -9.32 -17.97
CA SER A 243 -10.65 -10.22 -17.95
C SER A 243 -9.52 -9.71 -18.84
N GLN A 244 -9.84 -9.18 -20.02
CA GLN A 244 -8.87 -8.56 -20.91
C GLN A 244 -8.13 -7.40 -20.21
N GLY A 245 -8.88 -6.47 -19.61
CA GLY A 245 -8.29 -5.36 -18.86
C GLY A 245 -7.41 -5.81 -17.69
N TYR A 246 -7.78 -6.89 -17.01
CA TYR A 246 -6.97 -7.47 -15.94
C TYR A 246 -5.64 -8.02 -16.47
N PHE A 247 -5.66 -8.89 -17.49
CA PHE A 247 -4.44 -9.49 -18.04
C PHE A 247 -3.48 -8.47 -18.64
N ASP A 248 -4.01 -7.41 -19.25
CA ASP A 248 -3.22 -6.33 -19.84
C ASP A 248 -2.57 -5.47 -18.74
N SER A 249 -3.27 -5.22 -17.63
CA SER A 249 -2.74 -4.46 -16.48
C SER A 249 -1.65 -5.19 -15.69
N GLU A 250 -1.69 -6.53 -15.67
CA GLU A 250 -0.75 -7.38 -14.94
C GLU A 250 0.46 -7.84 -15.80
N GLY A 251 0.52 -7.42 -17.07
CA GLY A 251 1.67 -7.68 -17.96
C GLY A 251 1.84 -9.13 -18.39
N TRP A 252 0.76 -9.93 -18.41
CA TRP A 252 0.80 -11.34 -18.82
C TRP A 252 1.09 -11.56 -20.31
N LEU A 253 1.02 -10.49 -21.13
CA LEU A 253 1.26 -10.53 -22.58
C LEU A 253 2.74 -10.54 -23.01
N HIS A 254 3.70 -10.41 -22.08
CA HIS A 254 5.13 -10.43 -22.42
C HIS A 254 5.87 -11.70 -22.00
N LYS A 255 5.14 -12.80 -21.75
CA LYS A 255 5.73 -14.06 -21.26
C LYS A 255 5.28 -15.34 -21.97
N PHE A 256 4.68 -15.23 -23.16
CA PHE A 256 4.48 -16.36 -24.06
C PHE A 256 4.90 -15.97 -25.46
#